data_AF-A0A7Y7I9H4-F1
#
_entry.id   AF-A0A7Y7I9H4-F1
#
_cell.length_a   1.000
_cell.length_b   1.000
_cell.length_c   1.000
_cell.angle_alpha   90.00
_cell.angle_beta   90.00
_cell.angle_gamma   90.00
#
_symmetry.space_group_name_H-M   'P 1'
#
loop_
_entity.id
_entity.type
_entity.pdbx_description
1 polymer ?
#
loop_
_entity_poly.entity_id
_entity_poly.type
_entity_poly.pdbx_seq_one_letter_code
_entity_poly.pdbx_strand_id
1 'polypeptide(L)'
;MKEALWRALAFVVSRRPVADYLIRRAQRTPYSPITGRNSDDLYMDRWWLFNAYGKDEEGNQLPARWTSLPSVRVQHIVRPDDDDHEHNHPWPARSIILRSGYMEERREEYRGAKLRLRGFTQRIDPSVFHRITEVSDGGAYTLFITWGESKGWGFKVDGSVVPWRKYLGIEV
;
A
#
# COMPACT_ATOMS: atom_id res chain seq x y z
N MET A 1 -13.90 -8.80 -10.76
CA MET A 1 -13.32 -10.15 -10.51
C MET A 1 -13.95 -10.72 -9.24
N LYS A 2 -14.40 -11.97 -9.24
CA LYS A 2 -15.00 -12.61 -8.04
C LYS A 2 -13.93 -12.79 -6.95
N GLU A 3 -14.28 -12.62 -5.67
CA GLU A 3 -13.35 -12.78 -4.54
C GLU A 3 -12.60 -14.11 -4.53
N ALA A 4 -13.22 -15.19 -4.99
CA ALA A 4 -12.57 -16.50 -5.13
C ALA A 4 -11.35 -16.47 -6.07
N LEU A 5 -11.42 -15.72 -7.16
CA LEU A 5 -10.31 -15.57 -8.11
C LEU A 5 -9.15 -14.80 -7.47
N TRP A 6 -9.44 -13.77 -6.68
CA TRP A 6 -8.40 -13.05 -5.93
C TRP A 6 -7.72 -13.94 -4.90
N ARG A 7 -8.47 -14.78 -4.20
CA ARG A 7 -7.90 -15.75 -3.24
C ARG A 7 -7.03 -16.78 -3.95
N ALA A 8 -7.45 -17.29 -5.10
CA ALA A 8 -6.64 -18.19 -5.91
C ALA A 8 -5.35 -17.51 -6.42
N LEU A 9 -5.45 -16.28 -6.94
CA LEU A 9 -4.30 -15.50 -7.35
C LEU A 9 -3.35 -15.27 -6.17
N ALA A 10 -3.86 -14.82 -5.02
CA ALA A 10 -3.09 -14.56 -3.81
C ALA A 10 -2.34 -15.82 -3.34
N PHE A 11 -3.01 -16.98 -3.38
CA PHE A 11 -2.42 -18.27 -3.05
C PHE A 11 -1.23 -18.62 -3.96
N VAL A 12 -1.31 -18.32 -5.26
CA VAL A 12 -0.23 -18.58 -6.23
C VAL A 12 0.91 -17.58 -6.08
N VAL A 13 0.62 -16.28 -6.11
CA VAL A 13 1.67 -15.24 -6.11
C VAL A 13 2.42 -15.15 -4.79
N SER A 14 1.81 -15.60 -3.70
CA SER A 14 2.46 -15.66 -2.38
C SER A 14 3.31 -16.92 -2.18
N ARG A 15 3.37 -17.85 -3.16
CA ARG A 15 4.31 -18.97 -3.08
C ARG A 15 5.74 -18.47 -3.21
N ARG A 16 6.62 -18.93 -2.33
CA ARG A 16 8.00 -18.42 -2.19
C ARG A 16 8.73 -18.23 -3.52
N PRO A 17 8.78 -19.21 -4.46
CA PRO A 17 9.47 -18.99 -5.74
C PRO A 17 8.87 -17.87 -6.59
N VAL A 18 7.54 -17.75 -6.59
CA VAL A 18 6.80 -16.73 -7.35
C VAL A 18 6.95 -15.37 -6.68
N ALA A 19 6.71 -15.28 -5.37
CA ALA A 19 6.88 -14.07 -4.59
C ALA A 19 8.31 -13.50 -4.74
N ASP A 20 9.33 -14.34 -4.58
CA ASP A 20 10.73 -13.92 -4.71
C ASP A 20 11.05 -13.46 -6.13
N TYR A 21 10.49 -14.10 -7.16
CA TYR A 21 10.62 -13.63 -8.55
C TYR A 21 9.96 -12.26 -8.75
N LEU A 22 8.72 -12.09 -8.28
CA LEU A 22 7.98 -10.82 -8.43
C LEU A 22 8.71 -9.67 -7.71
N ILE A 23 9.20 -9.91 -6.49
CA ILE A 23 9.99 -8.93 -5.73
C ILE A 23 11.26 -8.56 -6.49
N ARG A 24 12.08 -9.54 -6.90
CA ARG A 24 13.31 -9.28 -7.66
C ARG A 24 13.05 -8.57 -8.99
N ARG A 25 11.95 -8.92 -9.66
CA ARG A 25 11.58 -8.29 -10.93
C ARG A 25 11.16 -6.83 -10.73
N ALA A 26 10.37 -6.55 -9.70
CA ALA A 26 9.95 -5.20 -9.37
C ALA A 26 11.14 -4.33 -8.96
N GLN A 27 12.07 -4.86 -8.15
CA GLN A 27 13.26 -4.16 -7.68
C GLN A 27 14.16 -3.58 -8.78
N ARG A 28 14.03 -4.04 -10.02
CA ARG A 28 14.72 -3.47 -11.20
C ARG A 28 14.15 -2.12 -11.66
N THR A 29 13.02 -1.70 -11.10
CA THR A 29 12.28 -0.49 -11.47
C THR A 29 11.87 0.27 -10.21
N PRO A 30 12.82 0.93 -9.54
CA PRO A 30 12.58 1.62 -8.26
C PRO A 30 11.61 2.79 -8.38
N TYR A 31 10.89 3.00 -7.29
CA TYR A 31 10.05 4.15 -7.05
C TYR A 31 10.45 4.75 -5.69
N SER A 32 10.25 6.05 -5.50
CA SER A 32 10.78 6.73 -4.31
C SER A 32 10.38 6.01 -3.01
N PRO A 33 11.33 5.71 -2.11
CA PRO A 33 11.00 5.17 -0.80
C PRO A 33 10.21 6.20 0.01
N ILE A 34 9.58 5.73 1.07
CA ILE A 34 8.99 6.58 2.11
C ILE A 34 9.86 6.41 3.36
N THR A 35 10.34 7.52 3.89
CA THR A 35 11.03 7.59 5.19
C THR A 35 10.04 7.88 6.31
N GLY A 36 10.46 7.67 7.56
CA GLY A 36 9.69 8.08 8.73
C GLY A 36 9.41 9.58 8.71
N ARG A 37 8.35 10.00 9.40
CA ARG A 37 7.94 11.40 9.47
C ARG A 37 9.02 12.30 10.08
N ASN A 38 9.64 11.80 11.15
CA ASN A 38 10.60 12.54 11.97
C ASN A 38 12.02 11.94 11.90
N SER A 39 12.27 11.00 10.99
CA SER A 39 13.58 10.35 10.84
C SER A 39 13.84 9.97 9.38
N ASP A 40 15.11 9.94 9.00
CA ASP A 40 15.56 9.44 7.69
C ASP A 40 15.52 7.91 7.58
N ASP A 41 14.93 7.26 8.60
CA ASP A 41 14.74 5.82 8.61
C ASP A 41 13.76 5.39 7.54
N LEU A 42 14.09 4.31 6.83
CA LEU A 42 13.19 3.71 5.85
C LEU A 42 11.89 3.24 6.50
N TYR A 43 10.73 3.75 6.08
CA TYR A 43 9.43 3.22 6.48
C TYR A 43 8.88 2.21 5.47
N MET A 44 9.00 2.53 4.18
CA MET A 44 8.50 1.66 3.11
C MET A 44 9.28 1.83 1.81
N ASP A 45 9.87 0.74 1.32
CA ASP A 45 10.41 0.69 -0.03
C ASP A 45 9.31 0.35 -1.05
N ARG A 46 9.46 0.87 -2.27
CA ARG A 46 8.46 0.69 -3.32
C ARG A 46 9.13 0.51 -4.68
N TRP A 47 8.63 -0.44 -5.45
CA TRP A 47 9.11 -0.67 -6.81
C TRP A 47 7.97 -1.02 -7.76
N TRP A 48 8.03 -0.52 -8.99
CA TRP A 48 7.03 -0.85 -10.00
C TRP A 48 7.26 -2.24 -10.55
N LEU A 49 6.21 -3.03 -10.69
CA LEU A 49 6.22 -4.30 -11.41
C LEU A 49 5.65 -4.13 -12.82
N PHE A 50 4.61 -3.30 -12.96
CA PHE A 50 3.88 -3.13 -14.20
C PHE A 50 3.17 -1.76 -14.28
N ASN A 51 3.13 -1.18 -15.48
CA ASN A 51 2.35 0.02 -15.85
C ASN A 51 2.50 1.17 -14.85
N ALA A 52 3.75 1.57 -14.59
CA ALA A 52 4.06 2.64 -13.63
C ALA A 52 3.34 3.96 -13.98
N TYR A 53 2.86 4.65 -12.95
CA TYR A 53 2.41 6.03 -13.12
C TYR A 53 3.61 6.97 -13.30
N GLY A 54 3.48 7.92 -14.23
CA GLY A 54 4.35 9.08 -14.29
C GLY A 54 3.95 10.14 -13.27
N LYS A 55 4.77 11.18 -13.16
CA LYS A 55 4.43 12.41 -12.43
C LYS A 55 4.76 13.64 -13.27
N ASP A 56 3.99 14.71 -13.10
CA ASP A 56 4.34 16.03 -13.62
C ASP A 56 5.39 16.72 -12.72
N GLU A 57 5.75 17.96 -13.07
CA GLU A 57 6.77 18.75 -12.37
C GLU A 57 6.34 19.09 -10.93
N GLU A 58 5.03 19.23 -10.71
CA GLU A 58 4.40 19.47 -9.42
C GLU A 58 4.24 18.19 -8.58
N GLY A 59 4.58 17.03 -9.16
CA GLY A 59 4.53 15.73 -8.51
C GLY A 59 3.14 15.08 -8.47
N ASN A 60 2.17 15.63 -9.20
CA ASN A 60 0.87 15.01 -9.43
C ASN A 60 1.01 13.81 -10.36
N GLN A 61 0.09 12.86 -10.22
CA GLN A 61 0.09 11.65 -11.03
C GLN A 61 -0.28 11.96 -12.50
N LEU A 62 0.53 11.48 -13.43
CA LEU A 62 0.15 11.38 -14.84
C LEU A 62 -0.65 10.09 -15.12
N PRO A 63 -1.49 10.05 -16.18
CA PRO A 63 -2.18 8.84 -16.60
C PRO A 63 -1.22 7.67 -16.81
N ALA A 64 -1.66 6.46 -16.47
CA ALA A 64 -0.89 5.25 -16.75
C ALA A 64 -0.73 5.06 -18.27
N ARG A 65 0.39 4.43 -18.67
CA ARG A 65 0.68 4.11 -20.09
C ARG A 65 -0.46 3.35 -20.75
N TRP A 66 -1.06 2.42 -20.03
CA TRP A 66 -2.27 1.70 -20.44
C TRP A 66 -3.38 1.97 -19.43
N THR A 67 -4.27 2.90 -19.75
CA THR A 67 -5.31 3.41 -18.84
C THR A 67 -6.39 2.38 -18.47
N SER A 68 -6.61 1.37 -19.32
CA SER A 68 -7.56 0.27 -19.07
C SER A 68 -6.96 -0.87 -18.24
N LEU A 69 -5.65 -0.85 -17.99
CA LEU A 69 -4.94 -1.88 -17.22
C LEU A 69 -4.56 -1.34 -15.82
N PRO A 70 -4.44 -2.23 -14.81
CA PRO A 70 -3.95 -1.82 -13.51
C PRO A 70 -2.51 -1.32 -13.57
N SER A 71 -2.13 -0.53 -12.58
CA SER A 71 -0.74 -0.29 -12.21
C SER A 71 -0.37 -1.19 -11.04
N VAL A 72 0.79 -1.82 -11.06
CA VAL A 72 1.18 -2.82 -10.05
C VAL A 72 2.54 -2.49 -9.49
N ARG A 73 2.63 -2.38 -8.17
CA ARG A 73 3.89 -2.21 -7.44
C ARG A 73 4.06 -3.28 -6.38
N VAL A 74 5.32 -3.54 -6.04
CA VAL A 74 5.69 -4.24 -4.82
C VAL A 74 6.04 -3.20 -3.78
N GLN A 75 5.52 -3.36 -2.58
CA GLN A 75 5.90 -2.57 -1.41
C GLN A 75 6.61 -3.47 -0.41
N HIS A 76 7.63 -2.94 0.25
CA HIS A 76 8.26 -3.55 1.40
C HIS A 76 8.07 -2.62 2.59
N ILE A 77 7.11 -2.98 3.43
CA ILE A 77 6.75 -2.24 4.64
C ILE A 77 7.70 -2.76 5.71
N VAL A 78 8.61 -1.91 6.18
CA VAL A 78 9.66 -2.30 7.14
C VAL A 78 9.33 -1.86 8.57
N ARG A 79 8.46 -0.86 8.72
CA ARG A 79 8.07 -0.28 10.00
C ARG A 79 6.54 -0.14 10.07
N PRO A 80 5.96 -0.16 11.29
CA PRO A 80 4.58 0.22 11.48
C PRO A 80 4.35 1.68 11.12
N ASP A 81 3.10 2.06 10.95
CA ASP A 81 2.72 3.46 10.74
C ASP A 81 3.09 4.28 11.97
N ASP A 82 3.72 5.43 11.76
CA ASP A 82 4.14 6.35 12.82
C ASP A 82 3.06 7.40 13.15
N ASP A 83 1.86 7.21 12.59
CA ASP A 83 0.69 8.07 12.79
C ASP A 83 -0.23 7.55 13.90
N ASP A 84 -0.87 8.47 14.64
CA ASP A 84 -1.87 8.09 15.65
C ASP A 84 -3.23 7.71 15.04
N HIS A 85 -3.48 8.15 13.81
CA HIS A 85 -4.76 8.05 13.12
C HIS A 85 -4.72 7.08 11.95
N GLU A 86 -5.85 6.41 11.70
CA GLU A 86 -6.02 5.58 10.51
C GLU A 86 -6.04 6.44 9.25
N HIS A 87 -5.44 5.97 8.16
CA HIS A 87 -5.41 6.65 6.88
C HIS A 87 -6.10 5.84 5.78
N ASN A 88 -6.56 6.54 4.74
CA ASN A 88 -7.10 5.92 3.54
C ASN A 88 -6.10 5.95 2.37
N HIS A 89 -6.53 5.46 1.21
CA HIS A 89 -5.70 5.41 0.02
C HIS A 89 -6.26 6.23 -1.13
N PRO A 90 -5.38 6.76 -2.00
CA PRO A 90 -5.85 7.62 -3.08
C PRO A 90 -6.39 6.86 -4.29
N TRP A 91 -6.31 5.53 -4.31
CA TRP A 91 -6.83 4.71 -5.40
C TRP A 91 -7.76 3.62 -4.88
N PRO A 92 -8.78 3.23 -5.66
CA PRO A 92 -9.30 1.88 -5.61
C PRO A 92 -8.16 0.90 -5.89
N ALA A 93 -7.94 -0.02 -4.96
CA ALA A 93 -6.80 -0.91 -5.00
C ALA A 93 -7.11 -2.31 -4.45
N ARG A 94 -6.19 -3.23 -4.76
CA ARG A 94 -6.12 -4.57 -4.17
C ARG A 94 -4.72 -4.76 -3.60
N SER A 95 -4.65 -5.26 -2.38
CA SER A 95 -3.40 -5.70 -1.77
C SER A 95 -3.37 -7.22 -1.66
N ILE A 96 -2.19 -7.81 -1.85
CA ILE A 96 -1.88 -9.22 -1.60
C ILE A 96 -0.55 -9.28 -0.83
N ILE A 97 -0.50 -9.98 0.30
CA ILE A 97 0.76 -10.17 1.04
C ILE A 97 1.56 -11.30 0.38
N LEU A 98 2.74 -10.97 -0.14
CA LEU A 98 3.67 -11.89 -0.80
C LEU A 98 4.57 -12.62 0.21
N ARG A 99 5.01 -11.94 1.27
CA ARG A 99 5.94 -12.47 2.28
C ARG A 99 5.71 -11.84 3.65
N SER A 100 5.90 -12.64 4.70
CA SER A 100 5.74 -12.26 6.12
C SER A 100 4.31 -11.77 6.45
N GLY A 101 4.17 -10.73 7.28
CA GLY A 101 2.89 -10.17 7.68
C GLY A 101 2.99 -8.93 8.57
N TYR A 102 1.84 -8.42 8.97
CA TYR A 102 1.70 -7.25 9.84
C TYR A 102 0.38 -7.30 10.60
N MET A 103 0.27 -6.53 11.68
CA MET A 103 -0.98 -6.29 12.41
C MET A 103 -1.67 -5.06 11.83
N GLU A 104 -2.94 -5.18 11.48
CA GLU A 104 -3.75 -4.12 10.89
C GLU A 104 -4.91 -3.74 11.81
N GLU A 105 -5.05 -2.45 12.10
CA GLU A 105 -6.18 -1.85 12.78
C GLU A 105 -7.17 -1.28 11.74
N ARG A 106 -8.48 -1.53 11.94
CA ARG A 106 -9.60 -0.93 11.19
C ARG A 106 -10.79 -0.70 12.11
N ARG A 107 -10.79 0.42 12.82
CA ARG A 107 -11.71 0.73 13.93
C ARG A 107 -13.18 0.77 13.53
N GLU A 108 -13.47 1.10 12.26
CA GLU A 108 -14.85 1.05 11.74
C GLU A 108 -15.34 -0.37 11.45
N GLU A 109 -14.44 -1.31 11.16
CA GLU A 109 -14.81 -2.68 10.81
C GLU A 109 -14.74 -3.63 12.01
N TYR A 110 -13.79 -3.43 12.91
CA TYR A 110 -13.57 -4.29 14.08
C TYR A 110 -12.78 -3.58 15.19
N ARG A 111 -12.89 -4.09 16.41
CA ARG A 111 -12.08 -3.64 17.55
C ARG A 111 -10.70 -4.29 17.53
N GLY A 112 -9.67 -3.50 17.84
CA GLY A 112 -8.27 -3.95 17.93
C GLY A 112 -7.62 -4.20 16.56
N ALA A 113 -6.48 -4.88 16.56
CA ALA A 113 -5.72 -5.20 15.36
C ALA A 113 -5.87 -6.68 14.96
N LYS A 114 -5.86 -6.95 13.65
CA LYS A 114 -5.91 -8.30 13.07
C LYS A 114 -4.60 -8.63 12.36
N LEU A 115 -4.12 -9.84 12.59
CA LEU A 115 -2.95 -10.38 11.92
C LEU A 115 -3.23 -10.64 10.44
N ARG A 116 -2.41 -10.06 9.56
CA ARG A 116 -2.42 -10.28 8.11
C ARG A 116 -1.13 -10.97 7.70
N LEU A 117 -1.24 -12.18 7.15
CA LEU A 117 -0.09 -12.99 6.74
C LEU A 117 -0.04 -13.20 5.24
N ARG A 118 1.10 -13.68 4.75
CA ARG A 118 1.32 -14.19 3.40
C ARG A 118 0.09 -14.91 2.83
N GLY A 119 -0.32 -14.52 1.63
CA GLY A 119 -1.49 -15.05 0.92
C GLY A 119 -2.80 -14.34 1.29
N PHE A 120 -2.81 -13.52 2.33
CA PHE A 120 -3.94 -12.63 2.62
C PHE A 120 -4.10 -11.61 1.49
N THR A 121 -5.34 -11.32 1.14
CA THR A 121 -5.68 -10.35 0.12
C THR A 121 -6.93 -9.58 0.51
N GLN A 122 -6.93 -8.29 0.20
CA GLN A 122 -8.05 -7.42 0.50
C GLN A 122 -8.21 -6.33 -0.55
N ARG A 123 -9.45 -5.90 -0.74
CA ARG A 123 -9.75 -4.64 -1.39
C ARG A 123 -9.35 -3.50 -0.45
N ILE A 124 -8.73 -2.48 -1.03
CA ILE A 124 -8.39 -1.23 -0.40
C ILE A 124 -9.20 -0.19 -1.14
N ASP A 125 -10.25 0.31 -0.50
CA ASP A 125 -11.12 1.31 -1.07
C ASP A 125 -10.74 2.69 -0.50
N PRO A 126 -10.89 3.80 -1.26
CA PRO A 126 -10.64 5.15 -0.72
C PRO A 126 -11.48 5.50 0.51
N SER A 127 -12.60 4.80 0.74
CA SER A 127 -13.42 4.96 1.95
C SER A 127 -12.93 4.17 3.16
N VAL A 128 -11.99 3.23 2.98
CA VAL A 128 -11.49 2.36 4.04
C VAL A 128 -10.28 3.00 4.70
N PHE A 129 -10.39 3.21 6.00
CA PHE A 129 -9.31 3.70 6.86
C PHE A 129 -8.68 2.53 7.60
N HIS A 130 -7.35 2.53 7.67
CA HIS A 130 -6.62 1.53 8.42
C HIS A 130 -5.31 2.07 8.97
N ARG A 131 -4.67 1.29 9.85
CA ARG A 131 -3.32 1.54 10.31
C ARG A 131 -2.56 0.23 10.52
N ILE A 132 -1.29 0.18 10.16
CA ILE A 132 -0.39 -0.92 10.47
C ILE A 132 0.28 -0.65 11.80
N THR A 133 -0.03 -1.44 12.82
CA THR A 133 0.46 -1.20 14.19
C THR A 133 1.75 -1.96 14.50
N GLU A 134 1.97 -3.08 13.83
CA GLU A 134 3.16 -3.92 14.00
C GLU A 134 3.52 -4.59 12.67
N VAL A 135 4.80 -4.85 12.46
CA VAL A 135 5.31 -5.51 11.24
C VAL A 135 6.25 -6.64 11.65
N SER A 136 6.21 -7.76 10.93
CA SER A 136 7.17 -8.86 11.17
C SER A 136 8.61 -8.42 10.99
N ASP A 137 9.54 -9.09 11.69
CA ASP A 137 10.97 -8.92 11.50
C ASP A 137 11.37 -9.04 10.02
N GLY A 138 12.19 -8.10 9.55
CA GLY A 138 12.57 -8.00 8.13
C GLY A 138 11.49 -7.45 7.22
N GLY A 139 10.34 -7.02 7.75
CA GLY A 139 9.26 -6.37 7.03
C GLY A 139 8.27 -7.31 6.33
N ALA A 140 7.20 -6.74 5.81
CA ALA A 140 6.20 -7.40 4.98
C ALA A 140 6.30 -6.94 3.52
N TYR A 141 6.18 -7.89 2.60
CA TYR A 141 6.12 -7.58 1.17
C TYR A 141 4.71 -7.72 0.66
N THR A 142 4.21 -6.70 -0.03
CA THR A 142 2.86 -6.69 -0.60
C THR A 142 2.91 -6.41 -2.10
N LEU A 143 1.99 -7.03 -2.84
CA LEU A 143 1.65 -6.66 -4.20
C LEU A 143 0.47 -5.69 -4.12
N PHE A 144 0.68 -4.45 -4.55
CA PHE A 144 -0.32 -3.39 -4.52
C PHE A 144 -0.73 -3.04 -5.95
N ILE A 145 -2.01 -3.28 -6.24
CA ILE A 145 -2.60 -3.18 -7.57
C ILE A 145 -3.60 -2.01 -7.53
N THR A 146 -3.40 -0.99 -8.35
CA THR A 146 -4.21 0.24 -8.37
C THR A 146 -4.83 0.49 -9.73
N TRP A 147 -5.92 1.26 -9.76
CA TRP A 147 -6.60 1.67 -10.98
C TRP A 147 -6.89 3.17 -11.01
N GLY A 148 -6.84 3.74 -12.20
CA GLY A 148 -7.28 5.11 -12.47
C GLY A 148 -6.42 6.20 -11.85
N GLU A 149 -7.03 7.36 -11.71
CA GLU A 149 -6.43 8.57 -11.15
C GLU A 149 -6.50 8.59 -9.63
N SER A 150 -5.45 9.17 -9.02
CA SER A 150 -5.43 9.47 -7.59
C SER A 150 -6.58 10.41 -7.22
N LYS A 151 -7.36 10.05 -6.20
CA LYS A 151 -8.47 10.84 -5.64
C LYS A 151 -8.08 11.63 -4.39
N GLY A 152 -6.78 11.70 -4.09
CA GLY A 152 -6.28 12.25 -2.84
C GLY A 152 -6.47 11.28 -1.66
N TRP A 153 -5.77 11.52 -0.57
CA TRP A 153 -5.81 10.68 0.63
C TRP A 153 -5.60 11.53 1.89
N GLY A 154 -5.90 10.96 3.04
CA GLY A 154 -5.83 11.64 4.32
C GLY A 154 -6.05 10.72 5.51
N PHE A 155 -6.07 11.37 6.68
CA PHE A 155 -6.14 10.74 7.99
C PHE A 155 -7.50 10.99 8.62
N LYS A 156 -8.01 9.99 9.33
CA LYS A 156 -9.26 10.13 10.06
C LYS A 156 -9.02 10.66 11.46
N VAL A 157 -9.28 11.95 11.66
CA VAL A 157 -9.09 12.68 12.91
C VAL A 157 -10.45 13.14 13.42
N ASP A 158 -10.84 12.70 14.63
CA ASP A 158 -12.10 13.09 15.29
C ASP A 158 -13.34 12.99 14.39
N GLY A 159 -13.42 11.92 13.59
CA GLY A 159 -14.54 11.67 12.67
C GLY A 159 -14.49 12.41 11.34
N SER A 160 -13.48 13.26 11.12
CA SER A 160 -13.26 13.99 9.88
C SER A 160 -12.04 13.48 9.12
N VAL A 161 -12.02 13.64 7.79
CA VAL A 161 -10.86 13.28 6.96
C VAL A 161 -10.00 14.53 6.76
N VAL A 162 -8.79 14.52 7.33
CA VAL A 162 -7.79 15.57 7.18
C VAL A 162 -6.86 15.22 6.03
N PRO A 163 -6.74 16.06 4.97
CA PRO A 163 -5.81 15.80 3.86
C PRO A 163 -4.38 15.60 4.35
N TRP A 164 -3.66 14.66 3.74
CA TRP A 164 -2.36 14.21 4.24
C TRP A 164 -1.32 15.34 4.37
N ARG A 165 -1.26 16.30 3.43
CA ARG A 165 -0.31 17.42 3.51
C ARG A 165 -0.56 18.30 4.73
N LYS A 166 -1.84 18.59 4.99
CA LYS A 166 -2.27 19.33 6.18
C LYS A 166 -1.94 18.57 7.46
N TYR A 167 -2.24 17.27 7.48
CA TYR A 167 -1.98 16.42 8.65
C TYR A 167 -0.49 16.30 8.97
N LEU A 168 0.36 16.23 7.95
CA LEU A 168 1.81 16.16 8.10
C LEU A 168 2.50 17.53 8.25
N GLY A 169 1.76 18.65 8.18
CA GLY A 169 2.32 19.99 8.33
C GLY A 169 3.23 20.44 7.18
N ILE A 170 2.98 19.93 5.96
CA ILE A 170 3.78 20.20 4.74
C ILE A 170 2.97 20.91 3.65
N GLU A 171 1.88 21.59 4.05
CA GLU A 171 1.26 22.58 3.16
C GLU A 171 2.25 23.73 2.93
N VAL A 172 2.44 24.08 1.66
CA VAL A 172 3.22 25.24 1.22
C VAL A 172 2.35 26.48 1.30
#